data_AF-A0A9D0RD01-F1
#
_entry.id   AF-A0A9D0RD01-F1
#
_cell.length_a   1.000
_cell.length_b   1.000
_cell.length_c   1.000
_cell.angle_alpha   90.00
_cell.angle_beta   90.00
_cell.angle_gamma   90.00
#
_symmetry.space_group_name_H-M   'P 1'
#
loop_
_entity.id
_entity.type
_entity.pdbx_description
1 polymer ?
#
loop_
_entity_poly.entity_id
_entity_poly.type
_entity_poly.pdbx_seq_one_letter_code
_entity_poly.pdbx_strand_id
1 'polypeptide(L)'
;MKRYRVTALYEQPPLERTVELCAETAERAMVKALIERRLPAHFARDEKGWYQPVLWRPELAGPRRWPTLVGRDTLVWGEGQGGERRLRFYVVDCGEQG
;
A
#
# COMPACT_ATOMS: atom_id res chain seq x y z
N MET A 1 17.28 -5.95 11.25
CA MET A 1 15.97 -5.59 10.66
C MET A 1 15.33 -4.54 11.55
N LYS A 2 14.77 -3.47 10.99
CA LYS A 2 14.16 -2.38 11.76
C LYS A 2 12.65 -2.52 11.80
N ARG A 3 12.00 -2.01 12.84
CA ARG A 3 10.54 -1.94 12.93
C ARG A 3 10.08 -0.61 12.36
N TYR A 4 9.11 -0.64 11.45
CA TYR A 4 8.52 0.55 10.87
C TYR A 4 7.03 0.58 11.16
N ARG A 5 6.51 1.77 11.46
CA ARG A 5 5.09 2.07 11.44
C ARG A 5 4.74 2.67 10.08
N VAL A 6 3.94 1.97 9.30
CA VAL A 6 3.54 2.33 7.94
C VAL A 6 2.06 2.70 7.93
N THR A 7 1.76 3.95 7.57
CA THR A 7 0.40 4.48 7.48
C THR A 7 0.06 4.71 6.00
N ALA A 8 -0.94 4.02 5.46
CA ALA A 8 -1.48 4.30 4.13
C ALA A 8 -2.62 5.32 4.20
N LEU A 9 -2.59 6.29 3.27
CA LEU A 9 -3.55 7.38 3.15
C LEU A 9 -4.44 7.13 1.93
N TYR A 10 -5.72 6.87 2.15
CA TYR A 10 -6.69 6.60 1.08
C TYR A 10 -7.56 7.83 0.86
N GLU A 11 -7.79 8.19 -0.40
CA GLU A 11 -8.66 9.30 -0.77
C GLU A 11 -10.11 8.86 -1.00
N GLN A 12 -10.32 7.59 -1.39
CA GLN A 12 -11.63 7.02 -1.67
C GLN A 12 -11.76 5.60 -1.09
N PRO A 13 -12.40 5.44 0.09
CA PRO A 13 -12.89 6.51 0.97
C PRO A 13 -11.74 7.26 1.65
N PRO A 14 -11.98 8.51 2.13
CA PRO A 14 -11.00 9.24 2.90
C PRO A 14 -10.79 8.57 4.26
N LEU A 15 -9.71 7.80 4.40
CA LEU A 15 -9.32 7.16 5.66
C LEU A 15 -7.83 6.83 5.69
N GLU A 16 -7.37 6.47 6.89
CA GLU A 16 -6.00 6.02 7.11
C GLU A 16 -5.99 4.58 7.67
N ARG A 17 -4.96 3.82 7.31
CA ARG A 17 -4.68 2.50 7.91
C ARG A 17 -3.22 2.39 8.26
N THR A 18 -2.95 1.95 9.49
CA THR A 18 -1.60 1.82 10.02
C THR A 18 -1.30 0.37 10.32
N VAL A 19 -0.09 -0.06 9.95
CA VAL A 19 0.47 -1.35 10.34
C VAL A 19 1.90 -1.17 10.84
N GLU A 20 2.32 -2.02 11.76
CA GLU A 20 3.72 -2.14 12.15
C GLU A 20 4.29 -3.43 11.58
N LEU A 21 5.49 -3.34 10.98
CA LEU A 21 6.19 -4.48 10.41
C LEU A 21 7.70 -4.27 10.37
N CYS A 22 8.44 -5.36 10.18
CA CYS A 22 9.89 -5.30 10.03
C CYS A 22 10.32 -5.30 8.56
N ALA A 23 11.30 -4.44 8.25
CA ALA A 23 11.91 -4.37 6.93
C ALA A 23 13.37 -3.90 7.04
N GLU A 24 14.11 -3.96 5.92
CA GLU A 24 15.47 -3.44 5.82
C GLU A 24 15.47 -1.91 5.67
N THR A 25 14.51 -1.36 4.92
CA THR A 25 14.35 0.08 4.68
C THR A 25 12.88 0.51 4.78
N ALA A 26 12.62 1.81 4.90
CA ALA A 26 11.27 2.37 4.92
C ALA A 26 10.51 2.07 3.62
N GLU A 27 11.18 2.13 2.47
CA GLU A 27 10.62 1.81 1.15
C GLU A 27 10.19 0.35 1.08
N ARG A 28 11.05 -0.56 1.54
CA ARG A 28 10.71 -1.99 1.62
C ARG A 28 9.57 -2.21 2.59
N ALA A 29 9.46 -1.43 3.67
CA ALA A 29 8.34 -1.53 4.59
C ALA A 29 7.00 -1.20 3.92
N MET A 30 6.93 -0.13 3.11
CA MET A 30 5.73 0.22 2.34
C MET A 30 5.32 -0.87 1.37
N VAL A 31 6.28 -1.33 0.55
CA VAL A 31 6.03 -2.40 -0.43
C VAL A 31 5.58 -3.67 0.27
N LYS A 32 6.27 -4.07 1.35
CA LYS A 32 5.95 -5.24 2.16
C LYS A 32 4.54 -5.16 2.75
N ALA A 33 4.16 -4.00 3.31
CA ALA A 33 2.82 -3.80 3.86
C ALA A 33 1.72 -4.08 2.83
N LEU A 34 1.95 -3.67 1.58
CA LEU A 34 1.01 -3.86 0.48
C LEU A 34 1.00 -5.31 -0.02
N ILE A 35 2.16 -5.86 -0.39
CA ILE A 35 2.26 -7.19 -1.02
C ILE A 35 1.93 -8.33 -0.05
N GLU A 36 2.21 -8.16 1.25
CA GLU A 36 1.82 -9.10 2.30
C GLU A 36 0.37 -8.90 2.76
N ARG A 37 -0.39 -8.05 2.07
CA ARG A 37 -1.83 -7.80 2.29
C ARG A 37 -2.14 -7.30 3.70
N ARG A 38 -1.16 -6.67 4.35
CA ARG A 38 -1.32 -6.01 5.66
C ARG A 38 -2.12 -4.70 5.51
N LEU A 39 -1.98 -4.05 4.35
CA LEU A 39 -2.75 -2.88 3.96
C LEU A 39 -3.53 -3.16 2.66
N PRO A 40 -4.77 -2.66 2.53
CA PRO A 40 -5.48 -2.64 1.26
C PRO A 40 -4.70 -1.86 0.19
N ALA A 41 -4.77 -2.33 -1.06
CA ALA A 41 -4.29 -1.57 -2.20
C ALA A 41 -5.20 -0.36 -2.48
N HIS A 42 -6.51 -0.58 -2.40
CA HIS A 42 -7.54 0.46 -2.49
C HIS A 42 -8.84 -0.09 -1.91
N PHE A 43 -9.92 0.69 -2.00
CA PHE A 43 -11.26 0.26 -1.66
C PHE A 43 -12.16 0.33 -2.90
N ALA A 44 -13.03 -0.66 -3.06
CA ALA A 44 -14.04 -0.69 -4.10
C ALA A 44 -15.42 -0.75 -3.45
N ARG A 45 -16.44 -0.19 -4.11
CA ARG A 45 -17.83 -0.35 -3.66
C ARG A 45 -18.38 -1.70 -4.11
N ASP A 46 -19.06 -2.39 -3.21
CA ASP A 46 -19.85 -3.57 -3.56
C ASP A 46 -21.20 -3.17 -4.19
N GLU A 47 -22.02 -4.17 -4.53
CA GLU A 47 -23.36 -3.99 -5.14
C GLU A 47 -24.32 -3.15 -4.28
N LYS A 48 -24.06 -3.07 -2.97
CA LYS A 48 -24.85 -2.31 -2.01
C LYS A 48 -24.23 -0.93 -1.72
N GLY A 49 -23.11 -0.60 -2.37
CA GLY A 49 -22.41 0.67 -2.23
C GLY A 49 -21.42 0.74 -1.07
N TRP A 50 -21.18 -0.35 -0.32
CA TRP A 50 -20.24 -0.35 0.80
C TRP A 50 -18.80 -0.48 0.32
N TYR A 51 -17.90 0.26 0.97
CA TYR A 51 -16.47 0.13 0.68
C TYR A 51 -15.91 -1.18 1.24
N GLN A 52 -15.37 -2.01 0.35
CA GLN A 52 -14.67 -3.24 0.67
C GLN A 52 -13.17 -3.08 0.37
N PRO A 53 -12.28 -3.56 1.25
CA PRO A 53 -10.84 -3.50 1.02
C PRO A 53 -10.45 -4.43 -0.12
N VAL A 54 -9.75 -3.89 -1.11
CA VAL A 54 -9.13 -4.69 -2.18
C VAL A 54 -7.67 -4.90 -1.82
N LEU A 55 -7.33 -6.13 -1.43
CA LEU A 55 -5.97 -6.52 -1.07
C LEU A 55 -5.10 -6.69 -2.33
N TRP A 56 -3.78 -6.55 -2.17
CA TRP A 56 -2.85 -6.71 -3.29
C TRP A 56 -2.97 -8.07 -3.96
N ARG A 57 -3.02 -8.04 -5.29
CA ARG A 57 -2.84 -9.21 -6.16
C ARG A 57 -2.03 -8.79 -7.39
N PRO A 58 -1.17 -9.66 -7.95
CA PRO A 58 -0.32 -9.31 -9.09
C PRO A 58 -1.09 -8.77 -10.30
N GLU A 59 -2.35 -9.19 -10.48
CA GLU A 59 -3.22 -8.74 -11.57
C GLU A 59 -3.54 -7.25 -11.48
N LEU A 60 -3.52 -6.66 -10.28
CA LEU A 60 -3.73 -5.22 -10.08
C LEU A 60 -2.60 -4.38 -10.70
N ALA A 61 -1.39 -4.94 -10.82
CA ALA A 61 -0.23 -4.23 -11.36
C ALA A 61 -0.21 -4.17 -12.90
N GLY A 62 -1.13 -4.87 -13.58
CA GLY A 62 -1.08 -5.04 -15.02
C GLY A 62 0.23 -5.72 -15.45
N PRO A 63 0.91 -5.24 -16.51
CA PRO A 63 2.08 -5.91 -17.07
C PRO A 63 3.29 -5.93 -16.13
N ARG A 64 3.39 -4.97 -15.18
CA ARG A 64 4.56 -4.82 -14.31
C ARG A 64 4.59 -5.80 -13.13
N ARG A 65 3.48 -6.48 -12.82
CA ARG A 65 3.27 -7.43 -11.69
C ARG A 65 3.55 -6.91 -10.27
N TRP A 66 4.25 -5.79 -10.13
CA TRP A 66 4.69 -5.18 -8.86
C TRP A 66 4.37 -3.68 -8.82
N PRO A 67 4.15 -3.12 -7.62
CA PRO A 67 4.03 -1.69 -7.46
C PRO A 67 5.41 -1.02 -7.65
N THR A 68 5.41 0.19 -8.20
CA THR A 68 6.61 1.01 -8.37
C THR A 68 6.62 2.11 -7.33
N LEU A 69 7.76 2.34 -6.69
CA LEU A 69 7.95 3.50 -5.83
C LEU A 69 8.19 4.75 -6.69
N VAL A 70 7.40 5.80 -6.44
CA VAL A 70 7.58 7.12 -7.04
C VAL A 70 7.82 8.12 -5.92
N GLY A 71 8.95 8.82 -5.98
CA GLY A 71 9.37 9.69 -4.87
C GLY A 71 9.73 8.89 -3.62
N ARG A 72 9.44 9.44 -2.44
CA ARG A 72 9.82 8.85 -1.15
C ARG A 72 8.69 8.09 -0.44
N ASP A 73 7.45 8.36 -0.81
CA ASP A 73 6.28 8.02 0.00
C ASP A 73 5.09 7.47 -0.80
N THR A 74 5.24 7.27 -2.11
CA THR A 74 4.10 6.94 -2.99
C THR A 74 4.39 5.67 -3.76
N LEU A 75 3.49 4.69 -3.65
CA LEU A 75 3.49 3.52 -4.53
C LEU A 75 2.46 3.71 -5.64
N VAL A 76 2.84 3.34 -6.86
CA VAL A 76 1.99 3.39 -8.05
C VAL A 76 1.91 2.03 -8.74
N TRP A 77 0.77 1.70 -9.33
CA TRP A 77 0.58 0.47 -10.08
C TRP A 77 -0.63 0.54 -11.01
N GLY A 78 -0.73 -0.44 -11.92
CA GLY A 78 -1.81 -0.51 -12.90
C GLY A 78 -1.50 0.32 -14.14
N GLU A 79 -1.77 -0.26 -15.31
CA GLU A 79 -1.77 0.38 -16.62
C GLU A 79 -3.00 -0.13 -17.39
N GLY A 80 -3.60 0.69 -18.27
CA GLY A 80 -4.76 0.29 -19.10
C GLY A 80 -6.12 0.74 -18.56
N GLN A 81 -7.20 -0.03 -18.87
CA GLN A 81 -8.61 0.36 -18.65
C GLN A 81 -8.99 0.72 -17.20
N GLY A 82 -8.21 0.28 -16.21
CA GLY A 82 -8.43 0.59 -14.78
C GLY A 82 -7.69 1.83 -14.26
N GLY A 83 -6.87 2.48 -15.10
CA GLY A 83 -6.06 3.64 -14.74
C GLY A 83 -4.85 3.33 -13.83
N GLU A 84 -3.89 4.25 -13.82
CA GLU A 84 -2.81 4.25 -12.82
C GLU A 84 -3.41 4.52 -11.44
N ARG A 85 -3.07 3.67 -10.47
CA ARG A 85 -3.43 3.85 -9.07
C ARG A 85 -2.23 4.35 -8.29
N ARG A 86 -2.51 5.16 -7.28
CA ARG A 86 -1.52 5.73 -6.38
C ARG A 86 -1.95 5.52 -4.95
N LEU A 87 -1.01 5.16 -4.08
CA LEU A 87 -1.21 5.09 -2.65
C LEU A 87 -0.06 5.80 -1.96
N ARG A 88 -0.41 6.80 -1.16
CA ARG A 88 0.54 7.59 -0.38
C ARG A 88 0.70 6.99 1.00
N PHE A 89 1.89 7.15 1.55
CA PHE A 89 2.25 6.60 2.83
C PHE A 89 2.90 7.65 3.72
N TYR A 90 2.78 7.45 5.03
CA TYR A 90 3.61 8.07 6.04
C TYR A 90 4.31 6.96 6.83
N VAL A 91 5.64 7.01 6.91
CA VAL A 91 6.45 5.92 7.49
C VAL A 91 7.36 6.46 8.58
N VAL A 92 7.35 5.80 9.74
CA VAL A 92 8.18 6.13 10.89
C VAL A 92 9.09 4.94 11.21
N ASP A 93 10.40 5.18 11.33
CA ASP A 93 11.37 4.23 11.90
C ASP A 93 11.18 4.18 13.42
N CYS A 94 10.75 3.03 13.94
CA CYS A 94 10.50 2.82 15.37
C CYS A 94 11.74 2.24 16.09
N GLY A 95 12.87 2.09 15.40
CA GLY A 95 14.10 1.50 15.93
C GLY A 95 14.24 -0.01 15.65
N GLU A 96 15.30 -0.59 16.22
CA GLU A 96 15.60 -2.02 16.10
C GLU A 96 14.81 -2.84 17.12
N GLN A 97 14.46 -4.09 16.77
CA GLN A 97 14.06 -5.06 17.78
C GLN A 97 15.34 -5.46 18.53
N GLY A 98 15.44 -5.03 19.79
CA GLY A 98 16.48 -5.51 20.72
C GLY A 98 16.34 -6.99 21.00
#